data_AF-A0A9W8AY10-F1
#
_entry.id   AF-A0A9W8AY10-F1
#
_cell.length_a   1.000
_cell.length_b   1.000
_cell.length_c   1.000
_cell.angle_alpha   90.00
_cell.angle_beta   90.00
_cell.angle_gamma   90.00
#
_symmetry.space_group_name_H-M   'P 1'
#
loop_
_entity.id
_entity.type
_entity.pdbx_description
1 polymer ?
#
loop_
_entity_poly.entity_id
_entity_poly.type
_entity_poly.pdbx_seq_one_letter_code
_entity_poly.pdbx_strand_id
1 'polypeptide(L)'
;MRPMRFIDCHAHLVPPHVALDDIAAAVEACAKEHVYVIAVTESVSEWPTLQQLWNHGAVNRGATNSEAIGTPRNLGSPTHNHYHAQVALCGGVHPVQPNEAYTEAALNQSPNDIPSTLPKVRAVRIDECTSAWSQALPTQLPNHPEWVGIGEVGLDYSPHVLRLAGPEPSKAAQRQVFVQQIQLAQRCQLPLNVHSRQAGRYALDLIETHYGSIPSGQAAGASTLHAIPVLLHAFDGKPSVVRRGLALGCYFSIPPAVAFDPTFQRLAQLVPLDRLVLESDTPALGPVPQQPNTPTSVKSSAEHIAQVKGLTLAQVADATTRNALRLFPRLRALWPWANDYDL
;
A
#
# COMPACT_ATOMS: atom_id res chain seq x y z
N MET A 1 17.07 -10.56 23.67
CA MET A 1 16.50 -9.38 22.98
C MET A 1 15.47 -9.88 21.99
N ARG A 2 14.33 -9.20 21.86
CA ARG A 2 13.31 -9.48 20.85
C ARG A 2 13.91 -9.30 19.44
N PRO A 3 13.59 -10.16 18.45
CA PRO A 3 14.04 -9.95 17.07
C PRO A 3 13.44 -8.65 16.51
N MET A 4 14.24 -7.91 15.74
CA MET A 4 13.70 -6.78 14.97
C MET A 4 12.70 -7.31 13.94
N ARG A 5 11.55 -6.66 13.87
CA ARG A 5 10.50 -6.99 12.89
C ARG A 5 10.18 -5.72 12.10
N PHE A 6 9.80 -5.92 10.84
CA PHE A 6 9.50 -4.85 9.91
C PHE A 6 8.15 -5.12 9.26
N ILE A 7 7.42 -4.06 8.93
CA ILE A 7 6.21 -4.14 8.12
C ILE A 7 6.45 -3.31 6.86
N ASP A 8 6.51 -3.98 5.73
CA ASP A 8 6.43 -3.36 4.41
C ASP A 8 4.97 -3.00 4.12
N CYS A 9 4.65 -1.71 4.16
CA CYS A 9 3.28 -1.23 4.05
C CYS A 9 2.79 -1.08 2.61
N HIS A 10 3.65 -1.28 1.61
CA HIS A 10 3.30 -1.11 0.20
C HIS A 10 4.25 -1.92 -0.69
N ALA A 11 3.74 -3.02 -1.24
CA ALA A 11 4.48 -3.91 -2.13
C ALA A 11 3.61 -4.41 -3.30
N HIS A 12 4.05 -4.22 -4.55
CA HIS A 12 3.40 -4.81 -5.71
C HIS A 12 3.89 -6.25 -5.92
N LEU A 13 3.29 -7.18 -5.19
CA LEU A 13 3.62 -8.60 -5.28
C LEU A 13 2.99 -9.31 -6.48
N VAL A 14 2.03 -8.69 -7.17
CA VAL A 14 1.26 -9.33 -8.24
C VAL A 14 1.36 -8.54 -9.55
N PRO A 15 2.56 -8.40 -10.16
CA PRO A 15 2.62 -7.91 -11.53
C PRO A 15 1.90 -8.89 -12.46
N PRO A 16 1.32 -8.41 -13.57
CA PRO A 16 0.87 -9.28 -14.65
C PRO A 16 2.00 -10.24 -15.06
N HIS A 17 1.69 -11.53 -15.20
CA HIS A 17 2.61 -12.59 -15.67
C HIS A 17 3.64 -13.15 -14.67
N VAL A 18 3.57 -12.82 -13.37
CA VAL A 18 4.38 -13.52 -12.34
C VAL A 18 3.63 -14.77 -11.86
N ALA A 19 4.33 -15.91 -11.78
CA ALA A 19 3.74 -17.15 -11.30
C ALA A 19 3.47 -17.08 -9.79
N LEU A 20 2.35 -17.66 -9.34
CA LEU A 20 1.98 -17.67 -7.92
C LEU A 20 3.08 -18.27 -7.03
N ASP A 21 3.81 -19.27 -7.53
CA ASP A 21 4.92 -19.91 -6.81
C ASP A 21 6.09 -18.94 -6.56
N ASP A 22 6.40 -18.05 -7.51
CA ASP A 22 7.44 -17.04 -7.35
C ASP A 22 7.03 -16.01 -6.30
N ILE A 23 5.75 -15.62 -6.30
CA ILE A 23 5.18 -14.70 -5.31
C ILE A 23 5.23 -15.34 -3.92
N ALA A 24 4.84 -16.62 -3.81
CA ALA A 24 4.92 -17.37 -2.57
C ALA A 24 6.35 -17.41 -2.06
N ALA A 25 7.33 -17.77 -2.90
CA ALA A 25 8.74 -17.82 -2.55
C ALA A 25 9.28 -16.46 -2.05
N ALA A 26 8.85 -15.35 -2.64
CA ALA A 26 9.20 -14.01 -2.18
C ALA A 26 8.66 -13.74 -0.76
N VAL A 27 7.40 -14.10 -0.48
CA VAL A 27 6.81 -14.00 0.86
C VAL A 27 7.53 -14.92 1.86
N GLU A 28 7.97 -16.11 1.45
CA GLU A 28 8.78 -17.01 2.29
C GLU A 28 10.14 -16.40 2.66
N ALA A 29 10.78 -15.68 1.73
CA ALA A 29 12.04 -14.99 2.00
C ALA A 29 11.84 -13.88 3.05
N CYS A 30 10.72 -13.13 2.95
CA CYS A 30 10.36 -12.10 3.93
C CYS A 30 10.20 -12.67 5.35
N ALA A 31 9.60 -13.86 5.46
CA ALA A 31 9.42 -14.55 6.73
C ALA A 31 10.73 -14.84 7.46
N LYS A 32 11.72 -15.35 6.73
CA LYS A 32 13.06 -15.65 7.24
C LYS A 32 13.78 -14.40 7.74
N GLU A 33 13.40 -13.25 7.19
CA GLU A 33 13.97 -11.94 7.46
C GLU A 33 13.15 -11.10 8.45
N HIS A 34 12.07 -11.63 9.03
CA HIS A 34 11.13 -10.95 9.91
C HIS A 34 10.45 -9.71 9.29
N VAL A 35 10.13 -9.80 8.00
CA VAL A 35 9.41 -8.77 7.25
C VAL A 35 7.99 -9.26 6.97
N TYR A 36 7.00 -8.54 7.48
CA TYR A 36 5.59 -8.72 7.12
C TYR A 36 5.24 -7.78 5.97
N VAL A 37 4.39 -8.20 5.04
CA VAL A 37 4.13 -7.46 3.81
C VAL A 37 2.65 -7.10 3.70
N ILE A 38 2.36 -5.88 3.26
CA ILE A 38 1.04 -5.48 2.79
C ILE A 38 1.12 -5.41 1.27
N ALA A 39 0.53 -6.41 0.61
CA ALA A 39 0.42 -6.45 -0.83
C ALA A 39 -0.66 -5.47 -1.29
N VAL A 40 -0.33 -4.64 -2.28
CA VAL A 40 -1.24 -3.66 -2.87
C VAL A 40 -1.62 -4.07 -4.28
N THR A 41 -2.78 -3.59 -4.74
CA THR A 41 -3.27 -3.86 -6.10
C THR A 41 -3.37 -2.57 -6.87
N GLU A 42 -3.05 -2.61 -8.16
CA GLU A 42 -3.33 -1.51 -9.07
C GLU A 42 -4.72 -1.63 -9.72
N SER A 43 -5.23 -2.85 -9.83
CA SER A 43 -6.47 -3.15 -10.55
C SER A 43 -7.33 -4.24 -9.88
N VAL A 44 -8.64 -4.20 -10.16
CA VAL A 44 -9.61 -5.23 -9.75
C VAL A 44 -9.22 -6.63 -10.27
N SER A 45 -8.58 -6.68 -11.44
CA SER A 45 -8.14 -7.93 -12.07
C SER A 45 -7.07 -8.69 -11.28
N GLU A 46 -6.33 -8.03 -10.38
CA GLU A 46 -5.28 -8.67 -9.58
C GLU A 46 -5.82 -9.40 -8.35
N TRP A 47 -7.07 -9.13 -7.94
CA TRP A 47 -7.60 -9.66 -6.69
C TRP A 47 -7.78 -11.16 -6.63
N PRO A 48 -8.26 -11.85 -7.68
CA PRO A 48 -8.32 -13.31 -7.65
C PRO A 48 -6.94 -13.91 -7.35
N THR A 49 -5.88 -13.32 -7.90
CA THR A 49 -4.50 -13.76 -7.66
C THR A 49 -4.04 -13.48 -6.23
N LEU A 50 -4.36 -12.32 -5.65
CA LEU A 50 -4.07 -12.06 -4.23
C LEU A 50 -4.87 -12.95 -3.28
N GLN A 51 -6.13 -13.21 -3.59
CA GLN A 51 -6.95 -14.13 -2.82
C GLN A 51 -6.38 -15.55 -2.92
N GLN A 52 -5.89 -15.94 -4.10
CA GLN A 52 -5.15 -17.19 -4.29
C GLN A 52 -3.84 -17.19 -3.50
N LEU A 53 -3.08 -16.10 -3.45
CA LEU A 53 -1.88 -15.98 -2.62
C LEU A 53 -2.20 -16.20 -1.13
N TRP A 54 -3.23 -15.52 -0.64
CA TRP A 54 -3.73 -15.70 0.73
C TRP A 54 -4.24 -17.13 0.98
N ASN A 55 -4.86 -17.78 0.00
CA ASN A 55 -5.38 -19.15 0.11
C ASN A 55 -4.31 -20.23 -0.14
N HIS A 56 -3.24 -19.93 -0.89
CA HIS A 56 -2.09 -20.80 -1.11
C HIS A 56 -1.31 -20.92 0.20
N GLY A 57 -1.05 -19.76 0.78
CA GLY A 57 -0.91 -19.60 2.22
C GLY A 57 -2.23 -19.86 2.93
N ALA A 58 -3.00 -20.92 2.64
CA ALA A 58 -4.00 -21.52 3.54
C ALA A 58 -4.08 -23.05 3.40
N VAL A 59 -3.87 -23.58 2.20
CA VAL A 59 -3.91 -25.01 1.90
C VAL A 59 -2.76 -25.78 2.54
N ASN A 60 -1.59 -25.16 2.70
CA ASN A 60 -0.48 -25.73 3.49
C ASN A 60 -0.76 -25.82 5.01
N ARG A 61 -1.97 -25.42 5.49
CA ARG A 61 -2.44 -25.60 6.87
C ARG A 61 -3.09 -26.95 7.15
N GLY A 62 -3.28 -27.83 6.16
CA GLY A 62 -4.09 -29.05 6.34
C GLY A 62 -5.57 -28.78 6.68
N ALA A 63 -6.04 -27.54 6.45
CA ALA A 63 -7.45 -27.18 6.61
C ALA A 63 -8.23 -27.68 5.39
N THR A 64 -8.97 -28.77 5.55
CA THR A 64 -9.91 -29.24 4.54
C THR A 64 -11.11 -28.28 4.46
N ASN A 65 -11.51 -27.95 3.24
CA ASN A 65 -12.66 -27.09 2.93
C ASN A 65 -13.91 -27.50 3.73
N SER A 66 -14.36 -26.67 4.68
CA SER A 66 -15.78 -26.45 5.03
C SER A 66 -16.04 -25.73 6.36
N GLU A 67 -15.08 -25.48 7.24
CA GLU A 67 -15.36 -24.82 8.52
C GLU A 67 -15.01 -23.32 8.51
N ALA A 68 -16.02 -22.50 8.80
CA ALA A 68 -16.01 -21.05 8.74
C ALA A 68 -14.77 -20.40 9.39
N ILE A 69 -14.14 -19.50 8.64
CA ILE A 69 -12.98 -18.66 9.01
C ILE A 69 -13.46 -17.53 9.96
N GLY A 70 -14.09 -17.90 11.08
CA GLY A 70 -14.82 -16.97 11.96
C GLY A 70 -14.31 -16.88 13.39
N THR A 71 -13.31 -17.66 13.80
CA THR A 71 -12.79 -17.59 15.18
C THR A 71 -11.27 -17.68 15.21
N PRO A 72 -10.57 -16.74 15.87
CA PRO A 72 -9.15 -16.88 16.13
C PRO A 72 -8.97 -18.05 17.11
N ARG A 73 -8.63 -19.23 16.59
CA ARG A 73 -8.21 -20.34 17.47
C ARG A 73 -6.88 -19.93 18.09
N ASN A 74 -6.82 -20.11 19.41
CA ASN A 74 -5.65 -19.94 20.25
C ASN A 74 -4.45 -20.65 19.59
N LEU A 75 -3.55 -19.88 18.97
CA LEU A 75 -2.37 -20.41 18.30
C LEU A 75 -1.41 -20.86 19.39
N GLY A 76 -1.39 -22.17 19.65
CA GLY A 76 -0.46 -22.82 20.57
C GLY A 76 1.01 -22.53 20.24
N SER A 77 1.90 -22.93 21.16
CA SER A 77 3.29 -22.50 21.22
C SER A 77 4.10 -22.70 19.91
N PRO A 78 5.11 -21.84 19.66
CA PRO A 78 5.69 -21.66 18.33
C PRO A 78 6.74 -22.72 18.02
N THR A 79 6.36 -23.77 17.31
CA THR A 79 7.31 -24.68 16.65
C THR A 79 6.96 -24.88 15.17
N HIS A 80 7.78 -24.27 14.32
CA HIS A 80 8.12 -24.71 12.96
C HIS A 80 7.13 -24.70 11.77
N ASN A 81 5.95 -24.06 11.81
CA ASN A 81 5.14 -23.85 10.59
C ASN A 81 4.52 -22.44 10.53
N HIS A 82 5.20 -21.47 9.91
CA HIS A 82 4.81 -20.03 9.92
C HIS A 82 4.73 -19.37 8.53
N TYR A 83 4.04 -19.99 7.58
CA TYR A 83 3.85 -19.44 6.22
C TYR A 83 2.58 -18.57 6.04
N HIS A 84 1.64 -18.62 6.99
CA HIS A 84 0.30 -18.04 6.84
C HIS A 84 0.12 -16.66 7.51
N ALA A 85 1.18 -16.10 8.09
CA ALA A 85 1.12 -14.90 8.94
C ALA A 85 2.08 -13.79 8.46
N GLN A 86 2.21 -13.63 7.14
CA GLN A 86 3.24 -12.78 6.52
C GLN A 86 2.71 -11.75 5.51
N VAL A 87 1.46 -11.88 5.03
CA VAL A 87 0.90 -10.97 4.01
C VAL A 87 -0.48 -10.48 4.40
N ALA A 88 -0.76 -9.20 4.20
CA ALA A 88 -2.09 -8.61 4.22
C ALA A 88 -2.35 -7.88 2.90
N LEU A 89 -3.60 -7.54 2.61
CA LEU A 89 -4.00 -7.02 1.31
C LEU A 89 -4.57 -5.59 1.42
N CYS A 90 -4.20 -4.72 0.49
CA CYS A 90 -4.96 -3.51 0.18
C CYS A 90 -5.54 -3.65 -1.23
N GLY A 91 -6.80 -3.23 -1.39
CA GLY A 91 -7.52 -3.29 -2.66
C GLY A 91 -8.02 -1.94 -3.13
N GLY A 92 -7.77 -1.62 -4.39
CA GLY A 92 -8.17 -0.36 -4.99
C GLY A 92 -8.03 -0.37 -6.50
N VAL A 93 -8.41 0.75 -7.10
CA VAL A 93 -8.25 1.06 -8.51
C VAL A 93 -7.28 2.25 -8.61
N HIS A 94 -6.09 1.97 -9.11
CA HIS A 94 -5.02 2.94 -9.27
C HIS A 94 -5.38 3.98 -10.36
N PRO A 95 -4.96 5.27 -10.25
CA PRO A 95 -5.20 6.29 -11.28
C PRO A 95 -4.63 5.97 -12.68
N VAL A 96 -3.66 5.05 -12.74
CA VAL A 96 -3.04 4.54 -13.97
C VAL A 96 -3.39 3.07 -14.10
N GLN A 97 -3.90 2.68 -15.27
CA GLN A 97 -4.33 1.31 -15.58
C GLN A 97 -3.53 0.77 -16.77
N PRO A 98 -3.36 -0.56 -16.90
CA PRO A 98 -2.80 -1.17 -18.11
C PRO A 98 -3.59 -0.77 -19.36
N ASN A 99 -2.91 -0.58 -20.49
CA ASN A 99 -3.57 -0.36 -21.77
C ASN A 99 -3.91 -1.70 -22.41
N GLU A 100 -5.20 -1.97 -22.61
CA GLU A 100 -5.70 -3.26 -23.09
C GLU A 100 -5.18 -3.62 -24.48
N ALA A 101 -5.09 -2.65 -25.39
CA ALA A 101 -4.57 -2.87 -26.74
C ALA A 101 -3.07 -3.20 -26.71
N TYR A 102 -2.31 -2.56 -25.80
CA TYR A 102 -0.91 -2.92 -25.59
C TYR A 102 -0.79 -4.31 -24.99
N THR A 103 -1.59 -4.63 -23.97
CA THR A 103 -1.59 -5.95 -23.32
C THR A 103 -1.93 -7.06 -24.32
N GLU A 104 -2.95 -6.86 -25.16
CA GLU A 104 -3.33 -7.81 -26.20
C GLU A 104 -2.24 -7.97 -27.26
N ALA A 105 -1.59 -6.87 -27.68
CA ALA A 105 -0.46 -6.95 -28.59
C ALA A 105 0.72 -7.71 -27.97
N ALA A 106 1.03 -7.47 -26.70
CA ALA A 106 2.12 -8.14 -25.97
C ALA A 106 1.89 -9.64 -25.75
N LEU A 107 0.64 -10.09 -25.72
CA LEU A 107 0.30 -11.52 -25.64
C LEU A 107 0.45 -12.24 -26.99
N ASN A 108 0.28 -11.51 -28.10
CA ASN A 108 0.16 -12.11 -29.43
C ASN A 108 1.38 -11.87 -30.33
N GLN A 109 2.30 -10.97 -29.95
CA GLN A 109 3.40 -10.49 -30.80
C GLN A 109 4.70 -10.37 -30.00
N SER A 110 5.84 -10.36 -30.70
CA SER A 110 7.12 -10.03 -30.07
C SER A 110 7.10 -8.58 -29.57
N PRO A 111 7.73 -8.25 -28.42
CA PRO A 111 7.79 -6.86 -27.91
C PRO A 111 8.33 -5.83 -28.93
N ASN A 112 9.17 -6.27 -29.86
CA ASN A 112 9.74 -5.41 -30.91
C ASN A 112 8.73 -5.08 -32.02
N ASP A 113 7.65 -5.84 -32.14
CA ASP A 113 6.63 -5.68 -33.19
C ASP A 113 5.47 -4.78 -32.73
N ILE A 114 5.37 -4.50 -31.43
CA ILE A 114 4.36 -3.60 -30.87
C ILE A 114 4.72 -2.16 -31.25
N PRO A 115 3.81 -1.38 -31.85
CA PRO A 115 4.08 0.01 -32.21
C PRO A 115 4.57 0.81 -31.00
N SER A 116 5.71 1.49 -31.12
CA SER A 116 6.26 2.33 -30.03
C SER A 116 5.35 3.51 -29.65
N THR A 117 4.40 3.85 -30.52
CA THR A 117 3.35 4.85 -30.29
C THR A 117 2.20 4.33 -29.43
N LEU A 118 2.06 3.01 -29.27
CA LEU A 118 1.04 2.40 -28.44
C LEU A 118 1.47 2.48 -26.97
N PRO A 119 0.77 3.26 -26.12
CA PRO A 119 1.17 3.43 -24.73
C PRO A 119 0.91 2.15 -23.94
N LYS A 120 1.83 1.81 -23.03
CA LYS A 120 1.70 0.62 -22.16
C LYS A 120 0.60 0.76 -21.12
N VAL A 121 0.31 1.99 -20.73
CA VAL A 121 -0.64 2.35 -19.67
C VAL A 121 -1.61 3.40 -20.18
N ARG A 122 -2.67 3.64 -19.42
CA ARG A 122 -3.66 4.70 -19.65
C ARG A 122 -4.16 5.26 -18.31
N ALA A 123 -4.89 6.36 -18.35
CA ALA A 123 -5.62 6.83 -17.19
C ALA A 123 -6.81 5.91 -16.88
N VAL A 124 -7.19 5.87 -15.60
CA VAL A 124 -8.39 5.19 -15.12
C VAL A 124 -9.67 5.78 -15.73
N ARG A 125 -10.67 4.92 -15.94
CA ARG A 125 -12.02 5.27 -16.40
C ARG A 125 -13.02 5.15 -15.25
N ILE A 126 -14.10 5.93 -15.33
CA ILE A 126 -15.09 6.05 -14.24
C ILE A 126 -15.81 4.71 -13.98
N ASP A 127 -16.06 3.93 -15.03
CA ASP A 127 -16.74 2.64 -14.97
C ASP A 127 -15.96 1.57 -14.20
N GLU A 128 -14.63 1.69 -14.13
CA GLU A 128 -13.76 0.76 -13.40
C GLU A 128 -13.96 0.82 -11.88
N CYS A 129 -14.36 1.98 -11.36
CA CYS A 129 -14.63 2.17 -9.93
C CYS A 129 -16.05 1.74 -9.52
N THR A 130 -17.01 1.75 -10.45
CA THR A 130 -18.41 1.34 -10.22
C THR A 130 -18.65 -0.16 -10.37
N SER A 131 -17.58 -0.95 -10.44
CA SER A 131 -17.67 -2.41 -10.60
C SER A 131 -18.52 -3.06 -9.50
N ALA A 132 -19.04 -4.27 -9.78
CA ALA A 132 -19.81 -5.07 -8.82
C ALA A 132 -19.10 -5.22 -7.46
N TRP A 133 -17.78 -5.07 -7.42
CA TRP A 133 -16.99 -5.10 -6.20
C TRP A 133 -17.18 -3.91 -5.28
N SER A 134 -17.15 -2.67 -5.77
CA SER A 134 -17.23 -1.52 -4.85
C SER A 134 -18.57 -1.48 -4.11
N GLN A 135 -19.56 -2.17 -4.67
CA GLN A 135 -20.85 -2.45 -4.07
C GLN A 135 -20.82 -3.66 -3.11
N ALA A 136 -20.09 -4.73 -3.43
CA ALA A 136 -20.05 -5.96 -2.65
C ALA A 136 -19.02 -5.95 -1.50
N LEU A 137 -17.91 -5.20 -1.62
CA LEU A 137 -16.82 -5.22 -0.64
C LEU A 137 -17.30 -4.93 0.80
N PRO A 138 -18.11 -3.88 1.08
CA PRO A 138 -18.51 -3.59 2.44
C PRO A 138 -19.25 -4.73 3.13
N THR A 139 -20.07 -5.49 2.39
CA THR A 139 -20.84 -6.61 2.94
C THR A 139 -20.02 -7.90 3.03
N GLN A 140 -19.02 -8.06 2.16
CA GLN A 140 -18.15 -9.24 2.14
C GLN A 140 -16.93 -9.11 3.06
N LEU A 141 -16.54 -7.90 3.46
CA LEU A 141 -15.35 -7.63 4.27
C LEU A 141 -15.22 -8.47 5.57
N PRO A 142 -16.32 -8.80 6.28
CA PRO A 142 -16.24 -9.70 7.44
C PRO A 142 -15.69 -11.10 7.12
N ASN A 143 -15.90 -11.60 5.90
CA ASN A 143 -15.39 -12.90 5.43
C ASN A 143 -13.95 -12.82 4.88
N HIS A 144 -13.36 -11.62 4.91
CA HIS A 144 -12.13 -11.25 4.23
C HIS A 144 -11.20 -10.51 5.22
N PRO A 145 -10.73 -11.22 6.27
CA PRO A 145 -9.89 -10.65 7.33
C PRO A 145 -8.56 -10.08 6.83
N GLU A 146 -8.03 -10.60 5.72
CA GLU A 146 -6.78 -10.21 5.07
C GLU A 146 -6.78 -8.80 4.47
N TRP A 147 -7.96 -8.23 4.19
CA TRP A 147 -8.07 -6.91 3.58
C TRP A 147 -7.94 -5.81 4.63
N VAL A 148 -6.78 -5.17 4.69
CA VAL A 148 -6.45 -4.21 5.75
C VAL A 148 -6.54 -2.76 5.33
N GLY A 149 -6.71 -2.45 4.04
CA GLY A 149 -6.82 -1.09 3.52
C GLY A 149 -7.48 -1.01 2.15
N ILE A 150 -7.86 0.21 1.75
CA ILE A 150 -8.28 0.55 0.38
C ILE A 150 -7.11 1.23 -0.31
N GLY A 151 -6.59 0.61 -1.36
CA GLY A 151 -5.34 0.99 -2.00
C GLY A 151 -4.86 -0.05 -3.01
N GLU A 152 -4.13 0.32 -4.05
CA GLU A 152 -3.61 1.66 -4.29
C GLU A 152 -4.64 2.56 -4.98
N VAL A 153 -4.82 3.79 -4.48
CA VAL A 153 -5.81 4.75 -4.98
C VAL A 153 -5.22 6.15 -5.03
N GLY A 154 -5.74 7.06 -5.86
CA GLY A 154 -5.30 8.45 -5.79
C GLY A 154 -5.22 9.13 -7.15
N LEU A 155 -4.16 9.91 -7.36
CA LEU A 155 -3.99 10.77 -8.53
C LEU A 155 -2.55 10.70 -9.08
N ASP A 156 -2.40 10.50 -10.39
CA ASP A 156 -1.12 10.65 -11.10
C ASP A 156 -1.26 11.70 -12.21
N TYR A 157 -0.70 12.89 -11.95
CA TYR A 157 -0.71 14.03 -12.87
C TYR A 157 0.57 14.15 -13.68
N SER A 158 1.36 13.07 -13.74
CA SER A 158 2.57 13.02 -14.55
C SER A 158 2.25 13.21 -16.04
N PRO A 159 3.12 13.91 -16.79
CA PRO A 159 2.88 14.17 -18.21
C PRO A 159 2.63 12.92 -19.06
N HIS A 160 3.28 11.79 -18.74
CA HIS A 160 3.12 10.54 -19.49
C HIS A 160 1.72 9.91 -19.34
N VAL A 161 1.03 10.14 -18.22
CA VAL A 161 -0.36 9.71 -17.99
C VAL A 161 -1.35 10.69 -18.63
N LEU A 162 -1.12 12.00 -18.44
CA LEU A 162 -2.06 13.04 -18.89
C LEU A 162 -2.10 13.23 -20.41
N ARG A 163 -1.02 12.92 -21.13
CA ARG A 163 -0.94 13.09 -22.59
C ARG A 163 -1.80 12.10 -23.38
N LEU A 164 -2.23 10.99 -22.77
CA LEU A 164 -2.86 9.88 -23.48
C LEU A 164 -4.36 10.08 -23.75
N ALA A 165 -5.05 10.81 -22.88
CA ALA A 165 -6.50 11.04 -22.97
C ALA A 165 -6.88 12.54 -22.96
N GLY A 166 -5.89 13.43 -23.02
CA GLY A 166 -6.05 14.86 -22.78
C GLY A 166 -5.99 15.20 -21.27
N PRO A 167 -5.35 16.33 -20.88
CA PRO A 167 -5.07 16.61 -19.47
C PRO A 167 -6.32 16.68 -18.58
N GLU A 168 -7.33 17.48 -18.94
CA GLU A 168 -8.48 17.68 -18.04
C GLU A 168 -9.46 16.50 -17.99
N PRO A 169 -9.82 15.82 -19.09
CA PRO A 169 -10.63 14.61 -19.01
C PRO A 169 -9.97 13.52 -18.14
N SER A 170 -8.65 13.32 -18.30
CA SER A 170 -7.88 12.37 -17.49
C SER A 170 -7.92 12.72 -16.00
N LYS A 171 -7.60 13.98 -15.66
CA LYS A 171 -7.67 14.44 -14.25
C LYS A 171 -9.08 14.34 -13.69
N ALA A 172 -10.12 14.66 -14.46
CA ALA A 172 -11.50 14.59 -14.01
C ALA A 172 -11.91 13.16 -13.64
N ALA A 173 -11.57 12.18 -14.50
CA ALA A 173 -11.82 10.77 -14.24
C ALA A 173 -11.08 10.29 -12.98
N GLN A 174 -9.77 10.59 -12.86
CA GLN A 174 -8.99 10.22 -11.66
C GLN A 174 -9.58 10.81 -10.38
N ARG A 175 -10.00 12.09 -10.39
CA ARG A 175 -10.65 12.72 -9.22
C ARG A 175 -11.95 12.01 -8.85
N GLN A 176 -12.80 11.73 -9.83
CA GLN A 176 -14.08 11.05 -9.58
C GLN A 176 -13.89 9.64 -9.01
N VAL A 177 -12.98 8.86 -9.59
CA VAL A 177 -12.63 7.53 -9.09
C VAL A 177 -12.04 7.62 -7.69
N PHE A 178 -11.13 8.55 -7.43
CA PHE A 178 -10.54 8.69 -6.10
C PHE A 178 -11.58 9.06 -5.04
N VAL A 179 -12.52 9.96 -5.34
CA VAL A 179 -13.63 10.31 -4.43
C VAL A 179 -14.51 9.09 -4.11
N GLN A 180 -14.83 8.25 -5.09
CA GLN A 180 -15.61 7.04 -4.86
C GLN A 180 -14.87 6.06 -3.93
N GLN A 181 -13.55 5.95 -4.07
CA GLN A 181 -12.73 5.06 -3.24
C GLN A 181 -12.50 5.62 -1.83
N ILE A 182 -12.42 6.95 -1.68
CA ILE A 182 -12.49 7.64 -0.39
C ILE A 182 -13.78 7.23 0.34
N GLN A 183 -14.92 7.35 -0.34
CA GLN A 183 -16.21 6.98 0.25
C GLN A 183 -16.31 5.48 0.56
N LEU A 184 -15.70 4.62 -0.25
CA LEU A 184 -15.64 3.18 0.01
C LEU A 184 -14.86 2.88 1.29
N ALA A 185 -13.69 3.49 1.45
CA ALA A 185 -12.86 3.33 2.64
C ALA A 185 -13.60 3.78 3.91
N GLN A 186 -14.36 4.88 3.85
CA GLN A 186 -15.26 5.29 4.95
C GLN A 186 -16.31 4.22 5.28
N ARG A 187 -17.00 3.66 4.27
CA ARG A 187 -18.01 2.61 4.48
C ARG A 187 -17.41 1.34 5.08
N CYS A 188 -16.20 0.98 4.63
CA CYS A 188 -15.48 -0.21 5.11
C CYS A 188 -14.74 0.02 6.43
N GLN A 189 -14.60 1.26 6.90
CA GLN A 189 -13.75 1.62 8.03
C GLN A 189 -12.31 1.11 7.87
N LEU A 190 -11.80 1.14 6.63
CA LEU A 190 -10.46 0.70 6.27
C LEU A 190 -9.58 1.90 5.92
N PRO A 191 -8.31 1.95 6.35
CA PRO A 191 -7.34 2.97 5.96
C PRO A 191 -7.21 3.16 4.44
N LEU A 192 -6.84 4.35 4.01
CA LEU A 192 -6.41 4.60 2.63
C LEU A 192 -4.90 4.41 2.46
N ASN A 193 -4.51 3.77 1.37
CA ASN A 193 -3.14 3.76 0.86
C ASN A 193 -3.11 4.50 -0.48
N VAL A 194 -2.56 5.72 -0.45
CA VAL A 194 -2.77 6.76 -1.47
C VAL A 194 -1.53 6.96 -2.34
N HIS A 195 -1.70 6.71 -3.64
CA HIS A 195 -0.86 7.20 -4.72
C HIS A 195 -1.01 8.69 -4.93
N SER A 196 0.12 9.39 -5.01
CA SER A 196 0.14 10.76 -5.48
C SER A 196 1.44 11.05 -6.19
N ARG A 197 1.35 11.32 -7.49
CA ARG A 197 2.49 11.78 -8.27
C ARG A 197 2.20 13.09 -8.97
N GLN A 198 2.98 14.12 -8.65
CA GLN A 198 2.73 15.51 -9.06
C GLN A 198 1.31 16.02 -8.72
N ALA A 199 0.62 15.35 -7.79
CA ALA A 199 -0.79 15.57 -7.50
C ALA A 199 -1.10 15.75 -6.01
N GLY A 200 -0.08 15.77 -5.13
CA GLY A 200 -0.27 15.64 -3.68
C GLY A 200 -1.16 16.71 -3.06
N ARG A 201 -1.11 17.95 -3.55
CA ARG A 201 -2.02 19.00 -3.10
C ARG A 201 -3.48 18.64 -3.40
N TYR A 202 -3.76 18.18 -4.62
CA TYR A 202 -5.10 17.83 -5.08
C TYR A 202 -5.63 16.57 -4.38
N ALA A 203 -4.76 15.59 -4.13
CA ALA A 203 -5.12 14.41 -3.36
C ALA A 203 -5.54 14.80 -1.94
N LEU A 204 -4.75 15.63 -1.25
CA LEU A 204 -5.11 16.15 0.08
C LEU A 204 -6.39 17.00 0.06
N ASP A 205 -6.61 17.83 -0.98
CA ASP A 205 -7.85 18.61 -1.13
C ASP A 205 -9.09 17.70 -1.16
N LEU A 206 -9.04 16.60 -1.92
CA LEU A 206 -10.15 15.65 -2.01
C LEU A 206 -10.33 14.85 -0.71
N ILE A 207 -9.23 14.42 -0.09
CA ILE A 207 -9.27 13.72 1.20
C ILE A 207 -9.95 14.64 2.24
N GLU A 208 -9.49 15.88 2.39
CA GLU A 208 -10.06 16.83 3.35
C GLU A 208 -11.53 17.15 3.06
N THR A 209 -11.90 17.31 1.78
CA THR A 209 -13.28 17.62 1.37
C THR A 209 -14.25 16.47 1.65
N HIS A 210 -13.83 15.23 1.39
CA HIS A 210 -14.73 14.06 1.43
C HIS A 210 -14.62 13.24 2.71
N TYR A 211 -13.52 13.34 3.47
CA TYR A 211 -13.43 12.79 4.84
C TYR A 211 -13.94 13.75 5.92
N GLY A 212 -13.94 15.06 5.64
CA GLY A 212 -14.38 16.11 6.57
C GLY A 212 -13.23 16.97 7.07
N SER A 213 -13.51 18.27 7.25
CA SER A 213 -12.64 19.24 7.92
C SER A 213 -13.02 19.38 9.40
N ILE A 214 -12.04 19.78 10.24
CA ILE A 214 -12.23 20.14 11.65
C ILE A 214 -13.23 21.31 11.77
N PRO A 215 -14.23 21.28 12.69
CA PRO A 215 -14.95 22.48 13.09
C PRO A 215 -13.97 23.50 13.69
N SER A 216 -13.84 24.67 13.07
CA SER A 216 -12.99 25.77 13.53
C SER A 216 -13.29 26.12 15.00
N GLY A 217 -12.35 25.84 15.91
CA GLY A 217 -12.47 26.25 17.32
C GLY A 217 -11.87 25.34 18.39
N GLN A 218 -11.37 24.14 18.07
CA GLN A 218 -10.71 23.30 19.07
C GLN A 218 -9.18 23.43 19.02
N ALA A 219 -8.59 23.59 20.21
CA ALA A 219 -7.18 23.88 20.42
C ALA A 219 -6.26 22.83 19.78
N ALA A 220 -5.12 23.30 19.25
CA ALA A 220 -4.02 22.47 18.77
C ALA A 220 -3.58 21.50 19.88
N GLY A 221 -3.96 20.23 19.75
CA GLY A 221 -3.70 19.19 20.75
C GLY A 221 -4.49 17.90 20.57
N ALA A 222 -5.62 17.93 19.84
CA ALA A 222 -6.37 16.74 19.45
C ALA A 222 -6.47 16.65 17.92
N SER A 223 -5.78 15.66 17.34
CA SER A 223 -5.86 15.28 15.92
C SER A 223 -7.27 14.79 15.59
N THR A 224 -7.96 15.38 14.61
CA THR A 224 -9.29 14.91 14.18
C THR A 224 -9.40 14.73 12.66
N LEU A 225 -8.74 13.71 12.11
CA LEU A 225 -9.36 12.88 11.06
C LEU A 225 -10.34 11.95 11.77
N HIS A 226 -11.63 12.28 11.81
CA HIS A 226 -12.67 11.37 12.29
C HIS A 226 -13.18 10.55 11.11
N ALA A 227 -12.45 9.50 10.72
CA ALA A 227 -13.04 8.25 10.24
C ALA A 227 -11.98 7.15 10.08
N ILE A 228 -10.91 7.37 9.32
CA ILE A 228 -9.92 6.32 9.01
C ILE A 228 -8.51 6.87 8.75
N PRO A 229 -7.43 6.11 9.07
CA PRO A 229 -6.05 6.50 8.78
C PRO A 229 -5.75 6.63 7.28
N VAL A 230 -4.76 7.46 6.93
CA VAL A 230 -4.31 7.68 5.54
C VAL A 230 -2.79 7.51 5.47
N LEU A 231 -2.33 6.65 4.56
CA LEU A 231 -0.94 6.53 4.12
C LEU A 231 -0.78 7.27 2.79
N LEU A 232 0.16 8.21 2.73
CA LEU A 232 0.66 8.78 1.48
C LEU A 232 1.92 8.00 1.09
N HIS A 233 1.76 7.04 0.17
CA HIS A 233 2.88 6.19 -0.22
C HIS A 233 3.85 6.92 -1.15
N ALA A 234 5.15 6.57 -1.10
CA ALA A 234 6.22 7.10 -1.94
C ALA A 234 6.10 8.61 -2.25
N PHE A 235 5.76 9.41 -1.24
CA PHE A 235 5.22 10.75 -1.47
C PHE A 235 6.25 11.75 -2.02
N ASP A 236 5.97 12.32 -3.20
CA ASP A 236 6.87 13.25 -3.91
C ASP A 236 6.60 14.74 -3.65
N GLY A 237 5.68 15.05 -2.73
CA GLY A 237 5.19 16.40 -2.52
C GLY A 237 6.19 17.36 -1.89
N LYS A 238 6.03 18.65 -2.19
CA LYS A 238 6.83 19.73 -1.60
C LYS A 238 6.65 19.79 -0.08
N PRO A 239 7.62 20.34 0.69
CA PRO A 239 7.55 20.42 2.16
C PRO A 239 6.29 21.07 2.73
N SER A 240 5.71 22.06 2.03
CA SER A 240 4.45 22.67 2.45
C SER A 240 3.28 21.70 2.39
N VAL A 241 3.27 20.80 1.41
CA VAL A 241 2.24 19.77 1.25
C VAL A 241 2.45 18.65 2.26
N VAL A 242 3.70 18.24 2.53
CA VAL A 242 4.02 17.30 3.61
C VAL A 242 3.52 17.81 4.96
N ARG A 243 3.79 19.08 5.29
CA ARG A 243 3.28 19.70 6.54
C ARG A 243 1.76 19.70 6.62
N ARG A 244 1.07 19.92 5.50
CA ARG A 244 -0.38 19.81 5.45
C ARG A 244 -0.86 18.38 5.70
N GLY A 245 -0.23 17.38 5.09
CA GLY A 245 -0.54 15.97 5.35
C GLY A 245 -0.32 15.59 6.82
N LEU A 246 0.76 16.09 7.45
CA LEU A 246 1.01 15.92 8.88
C LEU A 246 -0.08 16.57 9.76
N ALA A 247 -0.53 17.78 9.41
CA ALA A 247 -1.61 18.46 10.11
C ALA A 247 -2.94 17.69 10.01
N LEU A 248 -3.15 16.97 8.90
CA LEU A 248 -4.27 16.04 8.72
C LEU A 248 -4.02 14.70 9.42
N GLY A 249 -2.86 14.43 9.99
CA GLY A 249 -2.56 13.16 10.65
C GLY A 249 -2.23 12.00 9.69
N CYS A 250 -1.86 12.28 8.45
CA CYS A 250 -1.40 11.27 7.50
C CYS A 250 -0.08 10.62 7.96
N TYR A 251 0.10 9.37 7.56
CA TYR A 251 1.37 8.66 7.58
C TYR A 251 2.08 8.79 6.23
N PHE A 252 3.40 8.67 6.24
CA PHE A 252 4.24 8.68 5.05
C PHE A 252 5.15 7.45 5.09
N SER A 253 5.25 6.74 3.97
CA SER A 253 6.23 5.66 3.82
C SER A 253 7.53 6.16 3.19
N ILE A 254 8.61 5.41 3.44
CA ILE A 254 9.94 5.69 2.88
C ILE A 254 10.41 4.45 2.10
N PRO A 255 10.59 4.56 0.77
CA PRO A 255 11.07 3.47 -0.06
C PRO A 255 12.60 3.36 0.00
N PRO A 256 13.20 2.22 -0.41
CA PRO A 256 14.64 1.99 -0.36
C PRO A 256 15.46 2.98 -1.22
N ALA A 257 14.82 3.58 -2.23
CA ALA A 257 15.39 4.65 -3.03
C ALA A 257 15.85 5.88 -2.21
N VAL A 258 15.45 6.00 -0.93
CA VAL A 258 16.03 6.97 0.03
C VAL A 258 17.55 6.92 0.09
N ALA A 259 18.17 5.81 -0.30
CA ALA A 259 19.62 5.69 -0.42
C ALA A 259 20.26 6.72 -1.36
N PHE A 260 19.54 7.18 -2.39
CA PHE A 260 20.09 8.11 -3.39
C PHE A 260 19.12 9.22 -3.83
N ASP A 261 17.81 9.06 -3.66
CA ASP A 261 16.82 10.05 -4.11
C ASP A 261 16.65 11.18 -3.07
N PRO A 262 16.99 12.45 -3.42
CA PRO A 262 16.87 13.58 -2.51
C PRO A 262 15.43 13.84 -2.04
N THR A 263 14.43 13.41 -2.80
CA THR A 263 13.01 13.55 -2.45
C THR A 263 12.71 12.75 -1.19
N PHE A 264 13.06 11.47 -1.18
CA PHE A 264 12.84 10.59 -0.04
C PHE A 264 13.76 10.90 1.14
N GLN A 265 15.01 11.33 0.89
CA GLN A 265 15.90 11.80 1.95
C GLN A 265 15.33 13.01 2.69
N ARG A 266 14.78 13.97 1.93
CA ARG A 266 14.13 15.14 2.50
C ARG A 266 12.84 14.79 3.23
N LEU A 267 12.07 13.84 2.71
CA LEU A 267 10.85 13.34 3.37
C LEU A 267 11.19 12.70 4.73
N ALA A 268 12.19 11.81 4.76
CA ALA A 268 12.67 11.16 5.99
C ALA A 268 13.21 12.16 7.03
N GLN A 269 13.80 13.28 6.59
CA GLN A 269 14.21 14.39 7.47
C GLN A 269 13.00 15.15 8.04
N LEU A 270 12.05 15.51 7.18
CA LEU A 270 10.94 16.41 7.52
C LEU A 270 9.84 15.75 8.35
N VAL A 271 9.52 14.48 8.10
CA VAL A 271 8.43 13.76 8.76
C VAL A 271 8.89 13.21 10.11
N PRO A 272 8.17 13.45 11.22
CA PRO A 272 8.54 12.90 12.53
C PRO A 272 8.41 11.36 12.54
N LEU A 273 9.20 10.69 13.38
CA LEU A 273 9.30 9.22 13.34
C LEU A 273 7.95 8.53 13.60
N ASP A 274 7.09 9.10 14.42
CA ASP A 274 5.74 8.58 14.76
C ASP A 274 4.73 8.66 13.59
N ARG A 275 5.13 9.27 12.47
CA ARG A 275 4.35 9.35 11.22
C ARG A 275 5.05 8.69 10.04
N LEU A 276 6.17 8.01 10.27
CA LEU A 276 6.87 7.22 9.26
C LEU A 276 6.49 5.75 9.33
N VAL A 277 6.27 5.13 8.18
CA VAL A 277 6.24 3.67 8.00
C VAL A 277 7.26 3.26 6.93
N LEU A 278 7.49 1.96 6.77
CA LEU A 278 8.40 1.44 5.75
C LEU A 278 7.61 0.94 4.54
N GLU A 279 8.18 1.09 3.36
CA GLU A 279 7.68 0.45 2.13
C GLU A 279 8.86 -0.04 1.29
N SER A 280 8.64 -1.08 0.48
CA SER A 280 9.60 -1.46 -0.57
C SER A 280 9.23 -0.87 -1.92
N ASP A 281 7.93 -0.68 -2.18
CA ASP A 281 7.39 -0.39 -3.50
C ASP A 281 7.83 -1.41 -4.57
N THR A 282 8.09 -2.65 -4.13
CA THR A 282 8.72 -3.67 -4.96
C THR A 282 7.90 -3.98 -6.20
N PRO A 283 8.53 -4.23 -7.37
CA PRO A 283 9.99 -4.30 -7.61
C PRO A 283 10.68 -2.95 -7.84
N ALA A 284 9.93 -1.84 -7.79
CA ALA A 284 10.45 -0.50 -8.03
C ALA A 284 11.14 0.08 -6.77
N LEU A 285 11.69 1.28 -6.93
CA LEU A 285 12.29 2.09 -5.87
C LEU A 285 13.30 1.37 -4.97
N GLY A 286 14.07 0.45 -5.55
CA GLY A 286 15.17 -0.24 -4.88
C GLY A 286 16.27 0.69 -4.37
N PRO A 287 17.16 0.19 -3.48
CA PRO A 287 18.30 0.95 -2.99
C PRO A 287 19.36 1.18 -4.07
N VAL A 288 19.31 0.42 -5.16
CA VAL A 288 20.18 0.56 -6.34
C VAL A 288 19.33 1.03 -7.53
N PRO A 289 19.68 2.16 -8.18
CA PRO A 289 18.93 2.67 -9.32
C PRO A 289 18.80 1.63 -10.45
N GLN A 290 17.63 1.55 -11.06
CA GLN A 290 17.32 0.70 -12.22
C GLN A 290 17.49 -0.81 -11.98
N GLN A 291 17.55 -1.25 -10.72
CA GLN A 291 17.52 -2.67 -10.37
C GLN A 291 16.22 -3.00 -9.63
N PRO A 292 15.60 -4.16 -9.93
CA PRO A 292 14.47 -4.62 -9.15
C PRO A 292 14.90 -4.89 -7.71
N ASN A 293 14.04 -4.56 -6.76
CA ASN A 293 14.23 -4.89 -5.36
C ASN A 293 13.26 -6.00 -4.92
N THR A 294 13.28 -6.31 -3.62
CA THR A 294 12.37 -7.24 -2.95
C THR A 294 11.76 -6.56 -1.72
N PRO A 295 10.67 -7.10 -1.13
CA PRO A 295 10.10 -6.54 0.10
C PRO A 295 11.11 -6.46 1.27
N THR A 296 12.11 -7.36 1.31
CA THR A 296 13.15 -7.32 2.36
C THR A 296 14.03 -6.07 2.31
N SER A 297 13.99 -5.33 1.21
CA SER A 297 14.71 -4.06 1.03
C SER A 297 14.24 -2.93 1.95
N VAL A 298 13.08 -3.07 2.62
CA VAL A 298 12.63 -2.12 3.66
C VAL A 298 13.63 -1.91 4.79
N LYS A 299 14.51 -2.89 5.03
CA LYS A 299 15.60 -2.77 6.00
C LYS A 299 16.56 -1.64 5.64
N SER A 300 16.83 -1.45 4.34
CA SER A 300 17.65 -0.33 3.85
C SER A 300 16.98 1.01 4.12
N SER A 301 15.66 1.13 3.94
CA SER A 301 14.90 2.32 4.33
C SER A 301 15.03 2.60 5.84
N ALA A 302 14.91 1.56 6.67
CA ALA A 302 15.03 1.69 8.12
C ALA A 302 16.43 2.15 8.56
N GLU A 303 17.49 1.64 7.92
CA GLU A 303 18.87 2.08 8.15
C GLU A 303 19.07 3.56 7.81
N HIS A 304 18.54 4.03 6.68
CA HIS A 304 18.63 5.44 6.29
C HIS A 304 17.84 6.34 7.24
N ILE A 305 16.63 5.95 7.66
CA ILE A 305 15.87 6.70 8.66
C ILE A 305 16.65 6.77 9.98
N ALA A 306 17.29 5.68 10.40
CA ALA A 306 18.09 5.62 11.62
C ALA A 306 19.26 6.62 11.57
N GLN A 307 20.00 6.63 10.47
CA GLN A 307 21.09 7.59 10.23
C GLN A 307 20.59 9.04 10.25
N VAL A 308 19.54 9.33 9.49
CA VAL A 308 18.98 10.69 9.36
C VAL A 308 18.42 11.22 10.69
N LYS A 309 17.85 10.35 11.53
CA LYS A 309 17.25 10.74 12.81
C LYS A 309 18.18 10.58 14.01
N GLY A 310 19.41 10.09 13.82
CA GLY A 310 20.34 9.83 14.92
C GLY A 310 19.84 8.76 15.89
N LEU A 311 19.16 7.74 15.37
CA LEU A 311 18.56 6.65 16.13
C LEU A 311 19.25 5.31 15.79
N THR A 312 19.02 4.31 16.64
CA THR A 312 19.40 2.93 16.32
C THR A 312 18.39 2.30 15.35
N LEU A 313 18.85 1.34 14.55
CA LEU A 313 17.96 0.56 13.68
C LEU A 313 16.80 -0.10 14.45
N ALA A 314 17.08 -0.59 15.67
CA ALA A 314 16.06 -1.19 16.54
C ALA A 314 14.96 -0.20 16.95
N GLN A 315 15.32 1.05 17.26
CA GLN A 315 14.35 2.11 17.57
C GLN A 315 13.48 2.45 16.36
N VAL A 316 14.07 2.51 15.17
CA VAL A 316 13.31 2.76 13.93
C VAL A 316 12.37 1.60 13.63
N ALA A 317 12.88 0.36 13.62
CA ALA A 317 12.09 -0.84 13.36
C ALA A 317 10.89 -0.94 14.30
N ASP A 318 11.10 -0.65 15.59
CA ASP A 318 10.05 -0.68 16.59
C ASP A 318 9.02 0.45 16.38
N ALA A 319 9.47 1.69 16.16
CA ALA A 319 8.58 2.82 15.94
C ALA A 319 7.75 2.69 14.65
N THR A 320 8.38 2.35 13.53
CA THR A 320 7.69 2.20 12.24
C THR A 320 6.72 1.03 12.25
N THR A 321 7.04 -0.05 12.99
CA THR A 321 6.10 -1.16 13.18
C THR A 321 4.89 -0.75 14.02
N ARG A 322 5.09 -0.01 15.12
CA ARG A 322 3.98 0.53 15.92
C ARG A 322 3.09 1.47 15.09
N ASN A 323 3.71 2.30 14.25
CA ASN A 323 2.99 3.17 13.33
C ASN A 323 2.16 2.39 12.32
N ALA A 324 2.72 1.35 11.70
CA ALA A 324 1.99 0.48 10.79
C ALA A 324 0.79 -0.23 11.46
N LEU A 325 0.94 -0.67 12.73
CA LEU A 325 -0.16 -1.27 13.50
C LEU A 325 -1.23 -0.26 13.97
N ARG A 326 -0.90 1.04 14.05
CA ARG A 326 -1.86 2.13 14.26
C ARG A 326 -2.56 2.51 12.96
N LEU A 327 -1.80 2.55 11.87
CA LEU A 327 -2.27 2.87 10.53
C LEU A 327 -3.20 1.78 9.98
N PHE A 328 -2.90 0.49 10.20
CA PHE A 328 -3.68 -0.66 9.74
C PHE A 328 -4.17 -1.52 10.93
N PRO A 329 -5.23 -1.12 11.65
CA PRO A 329 -5.65 -1.80 12.88
C PRO A 329 -5.98 -3.28 12.73
N ARG A 330 -6.49 -3.71 11.56
CA ARG A 330 -6.80 -5.13 11.29
C ARG A 330 -5.57 -6.03 11.33
N LEU A 331 -4.36 -5.50 11.09
CA LEU A 331 -3.12 -6.27 11.22
C LEU A 331 -2.92 -6.84 12.62
N ARG A 332 -3.46 -6.20 13.67
CA ARG A 332 -3.33 -6.67 15.05
C ARG A 332 -3.95 -8.04 15.28
N ALA A 333 -5.00 -8.37 14.53
CA ALA A 333 -5.66 -9.68 14.58
C ALA A 333 -4.98 -10.71 13.68
N LEU A 334 -4.28 -10.27 12.63
CA LEU A 334 -3.64 -11.15 11.63
C LEU A 334 -2.20 -11.52 11.99
N TRP A 335 -1.47 -10.58 12.60
CA TRP A 335 -0.04 -10.72 12.83
C TRP A 335 0.23 -11.19 14.27
N PRO A 336 0.71 -12.42 14.49
CA PRO A 336 0.83 -13.02 15.83
C PRO A 336 1.66 -12.20 16.81
N TRP A 337 2.61 -11.43 16.29
CA TRP A 337 3.53 -10.62 17.08
C TRP A 337 3.06 -9.19 17.33
N ALA A 338 1.85 -8.83 16.90
CA ALA A 338 1.28 -7.50 17.16
C ALA A 338 1.14 -7.23 18.66
N ASN A 339 0.82 -8.26 19.46
CA ASN A 339 0.70 -8.15 20.92
C ASN A 339 2.03 -7.86 21.64
N ASP A 340 3.17 -7.99 20.96
CA ASP A 340 4.47 -7.60 21.50
C ASP A 340 4.65 -6.06 21.48
N TYR A 341 3.72 -5.30 20.92
CA TYR A 341 3.77 -3.84 20.84
C TYR A 341 2.67 -3.18 21.67
N ASP A 342 3.06 -2.26 22.55
CA ASP A 342 2.13 -1.38 23.26
C ASP A 342 1.81 -0.16 22.38
N LEU A 343 0.52 0.02 22.04
CA LEU A 343 0.04 0.89 20.95
C LEU A 343 -0.72 2.12 21.40
#